data_AF-A0A497PQT9-F1
#
_entry.id   AF-A0A497PQT9-F1
#
_cell.length_a   1.000
_cell.length_b   1.000
_cell.length_c   1.000
_cell.angle_alpha   90.00
_cell.angle_beta   90.00
_cell.angle_gamma   90.00
#
_symmetry.space_group_name_H-M   'P 1'
#
loop_
_entity.id
_entity.type
_entity.pdbx_description
1 polymer ?
#
loop_
_entity_poly.entity_id
_entity_poly.type
_entity_poly.pdbx_seq_one_letter_code
_entity_poly.pdbx_strand_id
1 'polypeptide(L)'
;MAQLVVNDEAIALAKETAALSVRPEFLNLVEKVSVFETGVKEVKVTDDASEKQAVTSLGMVKTTHKDLEKMRKGIVAFPNKWVKTVNGMFKGLRLSLEKVESKLNAEVMKYRDIKRREIERAAAEAAKIAAETPIPVKGLEVMDEENLPVTPVPPEVPVMESVTKGENGAASFEKETITVEIIDQAKLVKAALDKRVVKIPFDLIEIKEGVLKRLVKKEDLTEKKWKQYGVKVTYGKQLITRTG
;
A
#
# COMPACT_ATOMS: atom_id res chain seq x y z
N MET A 1 44.17 9.43 11.34
CA MET A 1 43.59 8.70 12.48
C MET A 1 42.09 8.72 12.32
N ALA A 2 41.44 7.56 12.13
CA ALA A 2 39.99 7.48 12.08
C ALA A 2 39.46 7.61 13.51
N GLN A 3 38.76 8.70 13.82
CA GLN A 3 38.04 8.82 15.08
C GLN A 3 36.89 7.80 15.06
N LEU A 4 36.93 6.84 15.98
CA LEU A 4 35.77 6.01 16.30
C LEU A 4 34.71 6.95 16.89
N VAL A 5 33.73 7.33 16.08
CA VAL A 5 32.54 8.04 16.56
C VAL A 5 31.73 7.02 17.35
N VAL A 6 31.78 7.12 18.68
CA VAL A 6 30.92 6.34 19.57
C VAL A 6 29.51 6.87 19.42
N ASN A 7 28.58 5.97 19.09
CA ASN A 7 27.18 6.34 18.89
C ASN A 7 26.42 6.16 20.21
N ASP A 8 26.58 7.12 21.12
CA ASP A 8 25.95 7.11 22.45
C ASP A 8 24.42 6.98 22.37
N GLU A 9 23.80 7.49 21.28
CA GLU A 9 22.37 7.34 21.00
C GLU A 9 21.97 5.88 20.77
N ALA A 10 22.79 5.09 20.08
CA ALA A 10 22.52 3.68 19.83
C ALA A 10 22.54 2.86 21.13
N ILE A 11 23.40 3.22 22.07
CA ILE A 11 23.48 2.56 23.40
C ILE A 11 22.28 2.94 24.25
N ALA A 12 21.87 4.21 24.24
CA ALA A 12 20.69 4.67 24.94
C ALA A 12 19.43 3.97 24.42
N LEU A 13 19.25 3.91 23.09
CA LEU A 13 18.14 3.20 22.46
C LEU A 13 18.16 1.70 22.77
N ALA A 14 19.34 1.08 22.79
CA ALA A 14 19.48 -0.33 23.17
C ALA A 14 19.08 -0.56 24.64
N LYS A 15 19.45 0.32 25.57
CA LYS A 15 19.05 0.26 26.98
C LYS A 15 17.54 0.45 27.17
N GLU A 16 16.94 1.40 26.47
CA GLU A 16 15.49 1.64 26.51
C GLU A 16 14.73 0.44 25.93
N THR A 17 15.16 -0.07 24.78
CA THR A 17 14.58 -1.27 24.16
C THR A 17 14.78 -2.51 25.04
N ALA A 18 15.92 -2.62 25.72
CA ALA A 18 16.20 -3.67 26.68
C ALA A 18 15.33 -3.58 27.94
N ALA A 19 14.95 -2.38 28.37
CA ALA A 19 14.01 -2.19 29.48
C ALA A 19 12.58 -2.60 29.07
N LEU A 20 12.23 -2.41 27.80
CA LEU A 20 10.95 -2.83 27.21
C LEU A 20 10.91 -4.34 26.88
N SER A 21 12.05 -4.94 26.54
CA SER A 21 12.16 -6.37 26.20
C SER A 21 12.64 -7.18 27.40
N VAL A 22 11.86 -8.18 27.82
CA VAL A 22 11.93 -8.90 29.12
C VAL A 22 13.20 -9.77 29.36
N ARG A 23 14.38 -9.43 28.81
CA ARG A 23 15.59 -10.27 28.93
C ARG A 23 16.71 -9.55 29.69
N PRO A 24 16.87 -9.80 31.01
CA PRO A 24 17.96 -9.23 31.80
C PRO A 24 19.35 -9.60 31.23
N GLU A 25 19.46 -10.73 30.53
CA GLU A 25 20.68 -11.13 29.83
C GLU A 25 21.14 -10.12 28.76
N PHE A 26 20.20 -9.42 28.10
CA PHE A 26 20.53 -8.43 27.08
C PHE A 26 21.10 -7.15 27.71
N LEU A 27 20.53 -6.70 28.83
CA LEU A 27 21.07 -5.58 29.60
C LEU A 27 22.52 -5.84 30.02
N ASN A 28 22.82 -7.04 30.52
CA ASN A 28 24.18 -7.44 30.89
C ASN A 28 25.16 -7.35 29.70
N LEU A 29 24.71 -7.67 28.48
CA LEU A 29 25.54 -7.55 27.27
C LEU A 29 25.75 -6.08 26.88
N VAL A 30 24.71 -5.24 26.96
CA VAL A 30 24.80 -3.80 26.67
C VAL A 30 25.76 -3.10 27.65
N GLU A 31 25.68 -3.44 28.94
CA GLU A 31 26.62 -2.93 29.95
C GLU A 31 28.05 -3.36 29.65
N LYS A 32 28.29 -4.65 29.31
CA LYS A 32 29.63 -5.12 28.92
C LYS A 32 30.18 -4.36 27.72
N VAL A 33 29.36 -4.10 26.70
CA VAL A 33 29.78 -3.31 25.53
C VAL A 33 30.19 -1.90 25.95
N SER A 34 29.40 -1.25 26.79
CA SER A 34 29.73 0.09 27.31
C SER A 34 31.05 0.11 28.08
N VAL A 35 31.31 -0.91 28.90
CA VAL A 35 32.60 -1.07 29.62
C VAL A 35 33.78 -1.26 28.66
N PHE A 36 33.60 -2.03 27.57
CA PHE A 36 34.66 -2.19 26.58
C PHE A 36 34.92 -0.90 25.80
N GLU A 37 33.88 -0.13 25.48
CA GLU A 37 34.05 1.14 24.77
C GLU A 37 34.79 2.18 25.59
N THR A 38 34.49 2.31 26.89
CA THR A 38 35.25 3.20 27.78
C THR A 38 36.69 2.70 27.92
N GLY A 39 36.88 1.38 28.11
CA GLY A 39 38.20 0.77 28.21
C GLY A 39 39.07 0.99 26.97
N VAL A 40 38.51 0.85 25.76
CA VAL A 40 39.27 1.02 24.50
C VAL A 40 39.79 2.45 24.32
N LYS A 41 39.10 3.47 24.85
CA LYS A 41 39.56 4.87 24.77
C LYS A 41 40.84 5.11 25.59
N GLU A 42 41.06 4.32 26.63
CA GLU A 42 42.16 4.49 27.58
C GLU A 42 43.36 3.56 27.29
N VAL A 43 43.16 2.48 26.54
CA VAL A 43 44.21 1.50 26.25
C VAL A 43 45.29 2.10 25.35
N LYS A 44 46.52 2.15 25.87
CA LYS A 44 47.76 2.39 25.13
C LYS A 44 48.67 1.18 25.29
N VAL A 45 49.14 0.62 24.18
CA VAL A 45 50.09 -0.49 24.20
C VAL A 45 51.50 0.09 24.13
N THR A 46 52.28 -0.09 25.19
CA THR A 46 53.65 0.46 25.31
C THR A 46 54.69 -0.60 25.62
N ASP A 47 54.26 -1.79 26.04
CA ASP A 47 55.11 -2.91 26.44
C ASP A 47 54.40 -4.26 26.22
N ASP A 48 55.14 -5.36 26.39
CA ASP A 48 54.62 -6.73 26.21
C ASP A 48 53.48 -7.08 27.19
N ALA A 49 53.44 -6.45 28.37
CA ALA A 49 52.40 -6.68 29.37
C ALA A 49 51.07 -6.06 28.94
N SER A 50 51.10 -4.80 28.50
CA SER A 50 49.95 -4.08 27.94
C SER A 50 49.47 -4.71 26.63
N GLU A 51 50.36 -5.28 25.81
CA GLU A 51 49.97 -6.06 24.65
C GLU A 51 49.15 -7.30 25.05
N LYS A 52 49.64 -8.10 26.00
CA LYS A 52 48.91 -9.29 26.50
C LYS A 52 47.54 -8.94 27.08
N GLN A 53 47.43 -7.82 27.79
CA GLN A 53 46.15 -7.32 28.31
C GLN A 53 45.21 -6.93 27.16
N ALA A 54 45.70 -6.20 26.16
CA ALA A 54 44.91 -5.82 24.99
C ALA A 54 44.39 -7.05 24.21
N VAL A 55 45.24 -8.06 24.02
CA VAL A 55 44.85 -9.34 23.37
C VAL A 55 43.77 -10.06 24.18
N THR A 56 43.87 -10.06 25.51
CA THR A 56 42.87 -10.67 26.40
C THR A 56 41.53 -9.94 26.29
N SER A 57 41.54 -8.61 26.37
CA SER A 57 40.35 -7.77 26.19
C SER A 57 39.71 -7.98 24.82
N LEU A 58 40.52 -8.08 23.76
CA LEU A 58 40.04 -8.40 22.41
C LEU A 58 39.33 -9.77 22.35
N GLY A 59 39.85 -10.77 23.05
CA GLY A 59 39.20 -12.08 23.20
C GLY A 59 37.82 -11.99 23.86
N MET A 60 37.69 -11.17 24.91
CA MET A 60 36.42 -10.93 25.60
C MET A 60 35.41 -10.19 24.72
N VAL A 61 35.85 -9.19 23.96
CA VAL A 61 35.01 -8.47 22.99
C VAL A 61 34.47 -9.43 21.92
N LYS A 62 35.34 -10.28 21.35
CA LYS A 62 34.92 -11.29 20.35
C LYS A 62 33.90 -12.27 20.91
N THR A 63 34.02 -12.65 22.17
CA THR A 63 33.06 -13.56 22.84
C THR A 63 31.72 -12.85 23.05
N THR A 64 31.74 -11.64 23.60
CA THR A 64 30.53 -10.82 23.81
C THR A 64 29.79 -10.54 22.49
N HIS A 65 30.52 -10.30 21.41
CA HIS A 65 29.95 -10.15 20.07
C HIS A 65 29.23 -11.43 19.59
N LYS A 66 29.83 -12.62 19.80
CA LYS A 66 29.17 -13.89 19.47
C LYS A 66 27.90 -14.11 20.29
N ASP A 67 27.90 -13.72 21.56
CA ASP A 67 26.73 -13.85 22.44
C ASP A 67 25.58 -12.93 22.00
N LEU A 68 25.89 -11.67 21.65
CA LEU A 68 24.92 -10.74 21.06
C LEU A 68 24.30 -11.31 19.78
N GLU A 69 25.11 -11.86 18.88
CA GLU A 69 24.62 -12.43 17.63
C GLU A 69 23.78 -13.69 17.85
N LYS A 70 24.14 -14.52 18.83
CA LYS A 70 23.33 -15.68 19.25
C LYS A 70 21.97 -15.23 19.80
N MET A 71 21.96 -14.21 20.65
CA MET A 71 20.73 -13.66 21.22
C MET A 71 19.84 -13.04 20.13
N ARG A 72 20.42 -12.25 19.22
CA ARG A 72 19.73 -11.71 18.04
C ARG A 72 19.07 -12.83 17.24
N LYS A 73 19.82 -13.88 16.89
CA LYS A 73 19.30 -15.07 16.18
C LYS A 73 18.14 -15.72 16.94
N GLY A 74 18.24 -15.86 18.26
CA GLY A 74 17.17 -16.41 19.09
C GLY A 74 15.89 -15.56 19.05
N ILE A 75 16.03 -14.23 19.13
CA ILE A 75 14.90 -13.29 19.08
C ILE A 75 14.21 -13.34 17.69
N VAL A 76 14.98 -13.31 16.60
CA VAL A 76 14.41 -13.24 15.25
C VAL A 76 13.98 -14.61 14.69
N ALA A 77 14.47 -15.72 15.24
CA ALA A 77 14.18 -17.06 14.72
C ALA A 77 12.67 -17.38 14.76
N PHE A 78 12.00 -17.11 15.88
CA PHE A 78 10.58 -17.42 16.04
C PHE A 78 9.69 -16.56 15.12
N PRO A 79 9.79 -15.21 15.09
CA PRO A 79 9.05 -14.39 14.14
C PRO A 79 9.30 -14.78 12.68
N ASN A 80 10.54 -15.06 12.29
CA ASN A 80 10.86 -15.50 10.93
C ASN A 80 10.20 -16.84 10.59
N LYS A 81 10.18 -17.79 11.54
CA LYS A 81 9.48 -19.07 11.37
C LYS A 81 7.97 -18.88 11.26
N TRP A 82 7.40 -17.98 12.07
CA TRP A 82 5.99 -17.61 12.00
C TRP A 82 5.62 -17.01 10.64
N VAL A 83 6.36 -16.00 10.18
CA VAL A 83 6.15 -15.38 8.85
C VAL A 83 6.23 -16.41 7.72
N LYS A 84 7.23 -17.31 7.76
CA LYS A 84 7.33 -18.42 6.78
C LYS A 84 6.11 -19.34 6.82
N THR A 85 5.60 -19.64 8.02
CA THR A 85 4.43 -20.50 8.21
C THR A 85 3.18 -19.84 7.63
N VAL A 86 2.93 -18.57 7.97
CA VAL A 86 1.81 -17.78 7.45
C VAL A 86 1.89 -17.69 5.92
N ASN A 87 3.04 -17.32 5.36
CA ASN A 87 3.24 -17.26 3.92
C ASN A 87 3.01 -18.62 3.24
N GLY A 88 3.44 -19.72 3.87
CA GLY A 88 3.18 -21.07 3.41
C GLY A 88 1.70 -21.40 3.34
N MET A 89 0.91 -21.04 4.36
CA MET A 89 -0.54 -21.23 4.38
C MET A 89 -1.24 -20.48 3.24
N PHE A 90 -0.90 -19.20 3.04
CA PHE A 90 -1.50 -18.39 1.98
C PHE A 90 -1.07 -18.83 0.57
N LYS A 91 0.13 -19.38 0.41
CA LYS A 91 0.61 -19.85 -0.90
C LYS A 91 -0.31 -20.93 -1.49
N GLY A 92 -0.76 -21.89 -0.68
CA GLY A 92 -1.67 -22.95 -1.14
C GLY A 92 -3.04 -22.42 -1.58
N LEU A 93 -3.58 -21.46 -0.81
CA LEU A 93 -4.85 -20.81 -1.13
C LEU A 93 -4.75 -19.96 -2.39
N ARG A 94 -3.69 -19.16 -2.51
CA ARG A 94 -3.41 -18.33 -3.69
C ARG A 94 -3.31 -19.18 -4.96
N LEU A 95 -2.53 -20.26 -4.94
CA LEU A 95 -2.41 -21.15 -6.10
C LEU A 95 -3.75 -21.79 -6.48
N SER A 96 -4.59 -22.11 -5.51
CA SER A 96 -5.93 -22.64 -5.78
C SER A 96 -6.83 -21.58 -6.43
N LEU A 97 -6.79 -20.34 -5.96
CA LEU A 97 -7.54 -19.23 -6.55
C LEU A 97 -7.07 -18.90 -7.97
N GLU A 98 -5.76 -18.86 -8.21
CA GLU A 98 -5.18 -18.65 -9.55
C GLU A 98 -5.64 -19.73 -10.54
N LYS A 99 -5.75 -20.99 -10.11
CA LYS A 99 -6.30 -22.08 -10.93
C LYS A 99 -7.79 -21.88 -11.25
N VAL A 100 -8.59 -21.46 -10.27
CA VAL A 100 -10.02 -21.18 -10.46
C VAL A 100 -10.21 -20.01 -11.43
N GLU A 101 -9.45 -18.92 -11.23
CA GLU A 101 -9.46 -17.75 -12.10
C GLU A 101 -9.08 -18.12 -13.54
N SER A 102 -8.00 -18.89 -13.72
CA SER A 102 -7.56 -19.36 -15.04
C SER A 102 -8.65 -20.18 -15.74
N LYS A 103 -9.31 -21.09 -15.01
CA LYS A 103 -10.42 -21.90 -15.54
C LYS A 103 -11.63 -21.05 -15.92
N LEU A 104 -12.02 -20.09 -15.08
CA LEU A 104 -13.14 -19.18 -15.37
C LEU A 104 -12.84 -18.33 -16.59
N ASN A 105 -11.63 -17.77 -16.70
CA ASN A 105 -11.21 -17.00 -17.86
C ASN A 105 -11.25 -17.85 -19.14
N ALA A 106 -10.82 -19.11 -19.09
CA ALA A 106 -10.90 -20.02 -20.23
C ALA A 106 -12.35 -20.26 -20.70
N GLU A 107 -13.29 -20.50 -19.78
CA GLU A 107 -14.71 -20.68 -20.13
C GLU A 107 -15.35 -19.39 -20.65
N VAL A 108 -15.00 -18.23 -20.09
CA VAL A 108 -15.47 -16.92 -20.59
C VAL A 108 -15.00 -16.68 -22.02
N MET A 109 -13.73 -16.98 -22.33
CA MET A 109 -13.20 -16.83 -23.69
C MET A 109 -13.87 -17.81 -24.66
N LYS A 110 -14.05 -19.07 -24.26
CA LYS A 110 -14.78 -20.07 -25.04
C LYS A 110 -16.21 -19.63 -25.37
N TYR A 111 -16.93 -19.07 -24.40
CA TYR A 111 -18.27 -18.53 -24.61
C TYR A 111 -18.28 -17.32 -25.56
N ARG A 112 -17.31 -16.40 -25.43
CA ARG A 112 -17.15 -15.27 -26.35
C ARG A 112 -16.92 -15.72 -27.79
N ASP A 113 -16.13 -16.77 -27.99
CA ASP A 113 -15.89 -17.34 -29.32
C ASP A 113 -17.15 -17.97 -29.92
N ILE A 114 -17.93 -18.70 -29.12
CA ILE A 114 -19.22 -19.26 -29.55
C ILE A 114 -20.17 -18.14 -29.97
N LYS A 115 -20.34 -17.13 -29.11
CA LYS A 115 -21.22 -15.98 -29.39
C LYS A 115 -20.79 -15.22 -30.64
N ARG A 116 -19.48 -15.05 -30.85
CA ARG A 116 -18.95 -14.43 -32.07
C ARG A 116 -19.33 -15.22 -33.32
N ARG A 117 -19.16 -16.55 -33.30
CA ARG A 117 -19.54 -17.43 -34.42
C ARG A 117 -21.04 -17.43 -34.69
N GLU A 118 -21.88 -17.35 -33.66
CA GLU A 118 -23.33 -17.24 -33.81
C GLU A 118 -23.74 -15.93 -34.48
N ILE A 119 -23.14 -14.80 -34.06
CA ILE A 119 -23.36 -13.49 -34.69
C ILE A 119 -22.91 -13.52 -36.16
N GLU A 120 -21.73 -14.09 -36.45
CA GLU A 120 -21.22 -14.22 -37.82
C GLU A 120 -22.13 -15.08 -38.70
N ARG A 121 -22.68 -16.19 -38.18
CA ARG A 121 -23.65 -17.03 -38.90
C ARG A 121 -24.96 -16.29 -39.17
N ALA A 122 -25.53 -15.64 -38.16
CA ALA A 122 -26.75 -14.87 -38.31
C ALA A 122 -26.59 -13.73 -39.34
N ALA A 123 -25.44 -13.05 -39.33
CA ALA A 123 -25.12 -12.03 -40.32
C ALA A 123 -24.97 -12.61 -41.75
N ALA A 124 -24.34 -13.78 -41.89
CA ALA A 124 -24.20 -14.45 -43.18
C ALA A 124 -25.54 -14.95 -43.75
N GLU A 125 -26.42 -15.50 -42.90
CA GLU A 125 -27.77 -15.90 -43.29
C GLU A 125 -28.63 -14.70 -43.69
N ALA A 126 -28.60 -13.62 -42.92
CA ALA A 126 -29.28 -12.37 -43.27
C ALA A 126 -28.78 -11.79 -44.62
N ALA A 127 -27.47 -11.86 -44.87
CA ALA A 127 -26.89 -11.42 -46.15
C ALA A 127 -27.33 -12.30 -47.34
N LYS A 128 -27.46 -13.62 -47.15
CA LYS A 128 -27.97 -14.52 -48.20
C LYS A 128 -29.44 -14.23 -48.52
N ILE A 129 -30.28 -14.08 -47.50
CA ILE A 129 -31.71 -13.75 -47.69
C ILE A 129 -31.84 -12.42 -48.42
N ALA A 130 -31.07 -11.39 -48.03
CA ALA A 130 -31.07 -10.09 -48.70
C ALA A 130 -30.63 -10.17 -50.17
N ALA A 131 -29.69 -11.05 -50.50
CA ALA A 131 -29.23 -11.26 -51.88
C ALA A 131 -30.24 -12.04 -52.74
N GLU A 132 -31.03 -12.94 -52.15
CA GLU A 132 -32.04 -13.74 -52.84
C GLU A 132 -33.38 -13.01 -53.03
N THR A 133 -33.68 -11.97 -52.25
CA THR A 133 -34.79 -11.05 -52.55
C THR A 133 -34.37 -10.04 -53.62
N PRO A 134 -34.81 -10.18 -54.89
CA PRO A 134 -34.60 -9.12 -55.87
C PRO A 134 -35.33 -7.88 -55.41
N ILE A 135 -34.61 -6.77 -55.24
CA ILE A 135 -35.21 -5.46 -55.04
C ILE A 135 -36.14 -5.21 -56.24
N PRO A 136 -37.47 -5.07 -56.05
CA PRO A 136 -38.32 -4.67 -57.14
C PRO A 136 -37.95 -3.23 -57.49
N VAL A 137 -37.14 -3.06 -58.55
CA VAL A 137 -36.91 -1.78 -59.21
C VAL A 137 -38.18 -1.40 -59.97
N LYS A 138 -39.23 -1.05 -59.23
CA LYS A 138 -40.47 -0.47 -59.77
C LYS A 138 -40.93 0.62 -58.81
N GLY A 139 -40.63 1.87 -59.16
CA GLY A 139 -41.13 3.05 -58.46
C GLY A 139 -40.10 4.12 -58.12
N LEU A 140 -39.11 4.38 -58.98
CA LEU A 140 -38.46 5.70 -59.05
C LEU A 140 -39.14 6.47 -60.19
N GLU A 141 -40.45 6.68 -60.03
CA GLU A 141 -41.15 7.76 -60.72
C GLU A 141 -41.18 8.95 -59.77
N VAL A 142 -40.66 10.04 -60.31
CA VAL A 142 -40.60 11.40 -59.79
C VAL A 142 -41.92 11.76 -59.10
N MET A 143 -41.88 12.08 -57.80
CA MET A 143 -42.90 12.91 -57.16
C MET A 143 -42.23 14.05 -56.43
N ASP A 144 -42.81 15.22 -56.66
CA ASP A 144 -42.28 16.55 -56.50
C ASP A 144 -42.01 16.98 -55.05
N GLU A 145 -41.23 18.06 -54.97
CA GLU A 145 -41.03 18.92 -53.80
C GLU A 145 -42.36 19.33 -53.14
N GLU A 146 -42.28 19.67 -51.84
CA GLU A 146 -43.36 20.21 -50.98
C GLU A 146 -44.22 19.21 -50.19
N ASN A 147 -43.60 18.52 -49.21
CA ASN A 147 -44.08 18.56 -47.82
C ASN A 147 -43.14 17.79 -46.90
N LEU A 148 -42.40 18.51 -46.04
CA LEU A 148 -41.59 17.91 -44.98
C LEU A 148 -42.46 17.74 -43.73
N PRO A 149 -42.79 16.50 -43.29
CA PRO A 149 -43.36 16.29 -41.96
C PRO A 149 -42.29 16.54 -40.89
N VAL A 150 -42.62 17.43 -39.97
CA VAL A 150 -41.82 17.80 -38.79
C VAL A 150 -41.48 16.54 -37.99
N THR A 151 -40.20 16.21 -37.92
CA THR A 151 -39.67 15.15 -37.05
C THR A 151 -39.83 15.54 -35.58
N PRO A 152 -40.39 14.65 -34.72
CA PRO A 152 -40.44 14.89 -33.28
C PRO A 152 -39.03 14.90 -32.69
N VAL A 153 -38.76 15.92 -31.88
CA VAL A 153 -37.49 16.14 -31.17
C VAL A 153 -37.22 14.96 -30.22
N PRO A 154 -36.04 14.30 -30.28
CA PRO A 154 -35.69 13.23 -29.36
C PRO A 154 -35.47 13.76 -27.93
N PRO A 155 -35.82 12.98 -26.89
CA PRO A 155 -35.63 13.37 -25.49
C PRO A 155 -34.13 13.50 -25.14
N GLU A 156 -33.79 14.59 -24.43
CA GLU A 156 -32.44 14.87 -23.94
C GLU A 156 -31.95 13.75 -23.01
N VAL A 157 -30.92 13.04 -23.43
CA VAL A 157 -30.17 12.08 -22.60
C VAL A 157 -29.29 12.89 -21.64
N PRO A 158 -29.29 12.62 -20.33
CA PRO A 158 -28.45 13.34 -19.37
C PRO A 158 -26.98 13.22 -19.77
N VAL A 159 -26.37 14.37 -20.03
CA VAL A 159 -24.95 14.53 -20.33
C VAL A 159 -24.17 13.99 -19.12
N MET A 160 -23.59 12.79 -19.26
CA MET A 160 -22.56 12.34 -18.34
C MET A 160 -21.37 13.29 -18.51
N GLU A 161 -20.88 13.84 -17.39
CA GLU A 161 -19.75 14.75 -17.32
C GLU A 161 -18.61 14.24 -18.22
N SER A 162 -18.44 14.90 -19.36
CA SER A 162 -17.42 14.56 -20.32
C SER A 162 -16.07 14.84 -19.68
N VAL A 163 -15.29 13.79 -19.46
CA VAL A 163 -13.84 13.91 -19.24
C VAL A 163 -13.29 14.67 -20.43
N THR A 164 -13.01 15.95 -20.25
CA THR A 164 -12.40 16.81 -21.26
C THR A 164 -10.98 16.31 -21.51
N LYS A 165 -10.82 15.54 -22.59
CA LYS A 165 -9.50 15.24 -23.15
C LYS A 165 -8.99 16.53 -23.79
N GLY A 166 -7.97 17.13 -23.18
CA GLY A 166 -7.22 18.23 -23.81
C GLY A 166 -6.54 17.75 -25.09
N GLU A 167 -6.42 18.64 -26.06
CA GLU A 167 -5.96 18.41 -27.44
C GLU A 167 -4.55 17.79 -27.57
N ASN A 168 -3.77 17.76 -26.47
CA ASN A 168 -2.43 17.18 -26.40
C ASN A 168 -2.34 15.84 -25.63
N GLY A 169 -3.45 15.15 -25.39
CA GLY A 169 -3.42 13.80 -24.78
C GLY A 169 -3.00 13.75 -23.31
N ALA A 170 -2.77 14.89 -22.66
CA ALA A 170 -2.52 14.97 -21.23
C ALA A 170 -3.83 14.88 -20.45
N ALA A 171 -4.03 13.79 -19.72
CA ALA A 171 -5.11 13.65 -18.77
C ALA A 171 -4.71 14.35 -17.45
N SER A 172 -5.28 15.52 -17.18
CA SER A 172 -5.16 16.19 -15.88
C SER A 172 -6.16 15.57 -14.91
N PHE A 173 -5.68 15.04 -13.78
CA PHE A 173 -6.52 14.63 -12.67
C PHE A 173 -6.22 15.52 -11.46
N GLU A 174 -7.25 16.14 -10.89
CA GLU A 174 -7.13 16.78 -9.59
C GLU A 174 -7.08 15.71 -8.50
N LYS A 175 -5.93 15.57 -7.84
CA LYS A 175 -5.79 14.68 -6.69
C LYS A 175 -5.90 15.50 -5.41
N GLU A 176 -7.04 15.40 -4.73
CA GLU A 176 -7.18 15.93 -3.38
C GLU A 176 -6.35 15.06 -2.43
N THR A 177 -5.36 15.65 -1.77
CA THR A 177 -4.50 14.92 -0.83
C THR A 177 -4.86 15.37 0.57
N ILE A 178 -5.34 14.44 1.40
CA ILE A 178 -5.65 14.70 2.80
C ILE A 178 -4.48 14.18 3.63
N THR A 179 -3.73 15.09 4.24
CA THR A 179 -2.62 14.74 5.12
C THR A 179 -3.09 14.87 6.57
N VAL A 180 -2.98 13.79 7.33
CA VAL A 180 -3.37 13.73 8.75
C VAL A 180 -2.10 13.59 9.58
N GLU A 181 -1.82 14.58 10.41
CA GLU A 181 -0.68 14.58 11.33
C GLU A 181 -1.18 14.36 12.76
N ILE A 182 -0.68 13.31 13.41
CA ILE A 182 -1.03 12.95 14.79
C ILE A 182 0.01 13.59 15.70
N ILE A 183 -0.40 14.60 16.46
CA ILE A 183 0.50 15.42 17.28
C ILE A 183 0.76 14.76 18.65
N ASP A 184 -0.19 13.97 19.16
CA ASP A 184 -0.13 13.41 20.51
C ASP A 184 -0.78 12.01 20.56
N GLN A 185 0.06 10.97 20.46
CA GLN A 185 -0.39 9.57 20.44
C GLN A 185 -1.09 9.16 21.75
N ALA A 186 -0.69 9.74 22.89
CA ALA A 186 -1.23 9.36 24.20
C ALA A 186 -2.69 9.78 24.36
N LYS A 187 -3.07 10.96 23.83
CA LYS A 187 -4.47 11.42 23.83
C LYS A 187 -5.36 10.59 22.91
N LEU A 188 -4.83 10.14 21.78
CA LEU A 188 -5.58 9.30 20.83
C LEU A 188 -5.94 7.95 21.45
N VAL A 189 -4.98 7.32 22.15
CA VAL A 189 -5.19 6.04 22.85
C VAL A 189 -6.22 6.18 23.97
N LYS A 190 -6.14 7.26 24.76
CA LYS A 190 -7.08 7.52 25.85
C LYS A 190 -8.52 7.75 25.32
N ALA A 191 -8.65 8.47 24.21
CA ALA A 191 -9.94 8.67 23.54
C ALA A 191 -10.53 7.40 22.92
N ALA A 192 -9.68 6.52 22.38
CA ALA A 192 -10.10 5.21 21.85
C ALA A 192 -10.55 4.24 22.95
N LEU A 193 -10.02 4.40 24.17
CA LEU A 193 -10.44 3.63 25.35
C LEU A 193 -11.76 4.14 25.95
N ASP A 194 -12.03 5.45 25.88
CA ASP A 194 -13.19 6.08 26.52
C ASP A 194 -14.50 5.96 25.70
N LYS A 195 -14.44 5.57 24.42
CA LYS A 195 -15.62 5.37 23.57
C LYS A 195 -15.65 3.96 22.98
N ARG A 196 -16.76 3.24 23.20
CA ARG A 196 -17.12 2.03 22.45
C ARG A 196 -17.14 2.40 20.95
N VAL A 197 -16.35 1.70 20.12
CA VAL A 197 -16.10 1.87 18.66
C VAL A 197 -15.01 2.93 18.40
N VAL A 198 -13.86 2.67 17.75
CA VAL A 198 -13.57 1.92 16.52
C VAL A 198 -12.28 1.11 16.72
N LYS A 199 -12.30 -0.18 16.35
CA LYS A 199 -11.10 -1.02 16.23
C LYS A 199 -10.30 -0.51 15.02
N ILE A 200 -9.40 0.44 15.24
CA ILE A 200 -8.47 0.90 14.22
C ILE A 200 -7.23 0.01 14.33
N PRO A 201 -6.97 -0.91 13.39
CA PRO A 201 -5.71 -1.66 13.38
C PRO A 201 -4.56 -0.67 13.19
N PHE A 202 -3.62 -0.69 14.13
CA PHE A 202 -2.50 0.26 14.25
C PHE A 202 -1.38 0.02 13.22
N ASP A 203 -1.53 -0.95 12.32
CA ASP A 203 -0.52 -1.29 11.34
C ASP A 203 -0.88 -0.67 9.99
N LEU A 204 -0.16 0.40 9.61
CA LEU A 204 -0.20 1.10 8.31
C LEU A 204 -1.61 1.34 7.73
N ILE A 205 -2.17 2.52 7.98
CA ILE A 205 -3.38 2.94 7.26
C ILE A 205 -2.99 3.82 6.08
N GLU A 206 -2.70 3.19 4.94
CA GLU A 206 -3.14 3.76 3.66
C GLU A 206 -4.67 3.78 3.71
N ILE A 207 -5.25 4.84 4.26
CA ILE A 207 -6.70 4.97 4.30
C ILE A 207 -7.11 5.21 2.85
N LYS A 208 -7.74 4.21 2.21
CA LYS A 208 -8.36 4.43 0.90
C LYS A 208 -9.32 5.63 1.01
N GLU A 209 -9.09 6.61 0.15
CA GLU A 209 -9.68 7.97 0.16
C GLU A 209 -11.21 7.97 0.40
N GLY A 210 -11.91 6.94 -0.09
CA GLY A 210 -13.36 6.79 0.07
C GLY A 210 -13.85 6.48 1.49
N VAL A 211 -13.04 5.91 2.36
CA VAL A 211 -13.44 5.57 3.75
C VAL A 211 -13.40 6.81 4.64
N LEU A 212 -12.35 7.63 4.49
CA LEU A 212 -12.21 8.91 5.18
C LEU A 212 -13.29 9.90 4.76
N LYS A 213 -13.58 10.00 3.44
CA LYS A 213 -14.69 10.82 2.92
C LYS A 213 -16.06 10.40 3.47
N ARG A 214 -16.30 9.11 3.73
CA ARG A 214 -17.57 8.64 4.35
C ARG A 214 -17.63 8.93 5.85
N LEU A 215 -16.54 8.77 6.59
CA LEU A 215 -16.50 9.08 8.03
C LEU A 215 -16.68 10.57 8.30
N VAL A 216 -16.08 11.44 7.47
CA VAL A 216 -16.22 12.90 7.58
C VAL A 216 -17.61 13.39 7.16
N LYS A 217 -18.29 12.69 6.23
CA LYS A 217 -19.66 13.06 5.81
C LYS A 217 -20.78 12.47 6.68
N LYS A 218 -20.56 11.35 7.37
CA LYS A 218 -21.61 10.68 8.18
C LYS A 218 -21.69 11.18 9.62
N GLU A 219 -20.63 11.77 10.14
CA GLU A 219 -20.61 12.33 11.48
C GLU A 219 -20.13 13.78 11.36
N ASP A 220 -20.92 14.75 11.85
CA ASP A 220 -20.58 16.16 12.01
C ASP A 220 -19.39 16.32 12.99
N LEU A 221 -18.23 15.85 12.57
CA LEU A 221 -16.95 16.01 13.23
C LEU A 221 -16.31 17.25 12.62
N THR A 222 -16.80 18.40 13.06
CA THR A 222 -16.18 19.69 12.79
C THR A 222 -14.71 19.66 13.21
N GLU A 223 -13.86 20.42 12.50
CA GLU A 223 -12.41 20.52 12.72
C GLU A 223 -12.01 20.76 14.20
N LYS A 224 -12.92 21.38 14.98
CA LYS A 224 -12.79 21.56 16.43
C LYS A 224 -12.72 20.25 17.22
N LYS A 225 -13.49 19.21 16.86
CA LYS A 225 -13.46 17.91 17.57
C LYS A 225 -12.16 17.16 17.29
N TRP A 226 -11.61 17.21 16.07
CA TRP A 226 -10.34 16.57 15.75
C TRP A 226 -9.16 17.20 16.50
N LYS A 227 -9.16 18.52 16.68
CA LYS A 227 -8.17 19.21 17.53
C LYS A 227 -8.22 18.76 18.99
N GLN A 228 -9.41 18.44 19.53
CA GLN A 228 -9.55 17.90 20.88
C GLN A 228 -8.84 16.54 21.05
N TYR A 229 -8.73 15.77 19.96
CA TYR A 229 -8.04 14.48 19.92
C TYR A 229 -6.55 14.59 19.53
N GLY A 230 -6.00 15.80 19.39
CA GLY A 230 -4.60 16.01 19.02
C GLY A 230 -4.30 15.67 17.55
N VAL A 231 -5.32 15.67 16.69
CA VAL A 231 -5.17 15.37 15.25
C VAL A 231 -5.30 16.67 14.46
N LYS A 232 -4.30 16.98 13.63
CA LYS A 232 -4.34 18.10 12.70
C LYS A 232 -4.57 17.55 11.30
N VAL A 233 -5.71 17.91 10.71
CA VAL A 233 -6.07 17.56 9.34
C VAL A 233 -5.76 18.75 8.46
N THR A 234 -4.92 18.57 7.44
CA THR A 234 -4.62 19.64 6.47
C THR A 234 -5.12 19.20 5.10
N TYR A 235 -5.92 20.05 4.46
CA TYR A 235 -6.45 19.80 3.12
C TYR A 235 -5.55 20.50 2.09
N GLY A 236 -4.94 19.73 1.19
CA GLY A 236 -4.15 20.25 0.09
C GLY A 236 -4.73 19.80 -1.25
N LYS A 237 -4.90 20.72 -2.20
CA LYS A 237 -5.13 20.38 -3.61
C LYS A 237 -3.80 20.44 -4.34
N GLN A 238 -3.40 19.34 -4.97
CA GLN A 238 -2.26 19.33 -5.88
C GLN A 238 -2.74 18.95 -7.27
N LEU A 239 -2.44 19.81 -8.24
CA LEU A 239 -2.57 19.48 -9.65
C LEU A 239 -1.40 18.58 -10.02
N ILE A 240 -1.68 17.34 -10.39
CA ILE A 240 -0.66 16.42 -10.90
C ILE A 240 -0.83 16.37 -12.41
N THR A 241 0.06 17.03 -13.12
CA THR A 241 0.20 16.90 -14.56
C THR A 241 1.12 15.72 -14.84
N ARG A 242 0.57 14.68 -15.50
CA ARG A 242 1.38 13.55 -15.97
C ARG A 242 1.79 13.85 -17.41
N THR A 243 3.01 14.34 -17.59
CA THR A 243 3.64 14.46 -18.91
C THR A 243 3.91 13.05 -19.45
N GLY A 244 3.27 12.70 -20.56
CA GLY A 244 3.58 11.53 -21.37
C GLY A 244 4.73 11.80 -22.32
#